data_AF-A0A928NSH3-F1
#
_entry.id   AF-A0A928NSH3-F1
#
_cell.length_a   1.000
_cell.length_b   1.000
_cell.length_c   1.000
_cell.angle_alpha   90.00
_cell.angle_beta   90.00
_cell.angle_gamma   90.00
#
_symmetry.space_group_name_H-M   'P 1'
#
loop_
_entity.id
_entity.type
_entity.pdbx_description
1 polymer ?
#
loop_
_entity_poly.entity_id
_entity_poly.type
_entity_poly.pdbx_seq_one_letter_code
_entity_poly.pdbx_strand_id
1 'polypeptide(L)'
;MVQVVLESVMLICFGISWPISVYKSYKTKSTKGKSLIFLLAIMIGYVAGITAKIAGGAINYVLIIYIFNLTVVSIDFALYFINKHGEKEKMRMRQQIA
;
A
#
# COMPACT_ATOMS: atom_id res chain seq x y z
N MET A 1 0.81 3.48 -27.81
CA MET A 1 0.62 4.87 -27.35
C MET A 1 -0.55 5.02 -26.38
N VAL A 2 -1.79 4.70 -26.75
CA VAL A 2 -2.95 4.86 -25.83
C VAL A 2 -2.89 3.98 -24.57
N GLN A 3 -2.44 2.72 -24.70
CA GLN A 3 -2.35 1.78 -23.57
C GLN A 3 -1.47 2.30 -22.41
N VAL A 4 -0.27 2.80 -22.72
CA VAL A 4 0.66 3.33 -21.71
C VAL A 4 0.14 4.60 -21.04
N VAL A 5 -0.69 5.40 -21.71
CA VAL A 5 -1.31 6.59 -21.09
C VAL A 5 -2.39 6.18 -20.09
N LEU A 6 -3.30 5.28 -20.48
CA LEU A 6 -4.35 4.78 -19.59
C LEU A 6 -3.78 4.04 -18.37
N GLU A 7 -2.74 3.22 -18.58
CA GLU A 7 -2.06 2.50 -17.52
C GLU A 7 -1.36 3.47 -16.55
N SER A 8 -0.67 4.49 -17.06
CA SER A 8 -0.06 5.53 -16.22
C SER A 8 -1.09 6.30 -15.39
N VAL A 9 -2.23 6.70 -15.98
CA VAL A 9 -3.30 7.40 -15.26
C VAL A 9 -3.84 6.52 -14.14
N MET A 10 -4.15 5.26 -14.43
CA MET A 10 -4.60 4.29 -13.43
C MET A 10 -3.59 4.18 -12.28
N LEU A 11 -2.29 4.03 -12.59
CA LEU A 11 -1.25 3.88 -11.58
C LEU A 11 -0.97 5.15 -10.78
N ILE A 12 -1.16 6.33 -11.36
CA ILE A 12 -1.05 7.61 -10.64
C ILE A 12 -2.24 7.75 -9.68
N CYS A 13 -3.46 7.45 -10.13
CA CYS A 13 -4.65 7.46 -9.27
C CYS A 13 -4.51 6.48 -8.11
N PHE A 14 -4.05 5.24 -8.36
CA PHE A 14 -3.72 4.30 -7.30
C PHE A 14 -2.56 4.80 -6.43
N GLY A 15 -1.51 5.36 -7.04
CA GLY A 15 -0.32 5.90 -6.39
C GLY A 15 -0.61 6.98 -5.39
N ILE A 16 -1.60 7.85 -5.65
CA ILE A 16 -1.99 8.92 -4.73
C ILE A 16 -2.88 8.41 -3.58
N SER A 17 -3.61 7.31 -3.78
CA SER A 17 -4.45 6.72 -2.72
C SER A 17 -3.62 6.21 -1.53
N TRP A 18 -2.40 5.73 -1.78
CA TRP A 18 -1.51 5.18 -0.75
C TRP A 18 -0.90 6.24 0.19
N PRO A 19 -0.32 7.36 -0.28
CA PRO A 19 0.13 8.46 0.58
C PRO A 19 -0.98 9.00 1.48
N ILE A 20 -2.21 9.09 0.97
CA ILE A 20 -3.37 9.51 1.77
C ILE A 20 -3.66 8.49 2.88
N SER A 21 -3.62 7.19 2.54
CA SER A 21 -3.76 6.08 3.50
C SER A 21 -2.67 6.10 4.56
N VAL A 22 -1.41 6.33 4.16
CA VAL A 22 -0.23 6.45 5.03
C VAL A 22 -0.38 7.64 5.97
N TYR A 23 -0.68 8.82 5.44
CA TYR A 23 -0.85 10.05 6.21
C TYR A 23 -1.97 9.91 7.25
N LYS A 24 -3.11 9.32 6.85
CA LYS A 24 -4.23 9.08 7.76
C LYS A 24 -3.83 8.09 8.86
N SER A 25 -3.16 6.99 8.52
CA SER A 25 -2.68 5.99 9.48
C SER A 25 -1.67 6.58 10.46
N TYR A 26 -0.75 7.41 9.98
CA TYR A 26 0.23 8.09 10.81
C TYR A 26 -0.43 9.07 11.77
N LYS A 27 -1.40 9.87 11.28
CA LYS A 27 -2.08 10.89 12.08
C LYS A 27 -3.06 10.30 13.11
N THR A 28 -3.84 9.27 12.75
CA THR A 28 -4.83 8.68 13.66
C THR A 28 -4.22 7.70 14.66
N LYS A 29 -3.01 7.18 14.37
CA LYS A 29 -2.37 6.09 15.14
C LYS A 29 -3.32 4.92 15.43
N SER A 30 -4.28 4.68 14.54
CA SER A 30 -5.29 3.63 14.68
C SER A 30 -5.38 2.84 13.38
N THR A 31 -5.45 1.52 13.53
CA THR A 31 -5.64 0.55 12.44
C THR A 31 -7.11 0.33 12.11
N LYS A 32 -8.04 0.98 12.82
CA LYS A 32 -9.48 0.86 12.60
C LYS A 32 -9.84 1.35 11.18
N GLY A 33 -10.41 0.44 10.38
CA GLY A 33 -10.86 0.69 9.01
C GLY A 33 -9.87 0.30 7.91
N LYS A 34 -8.65 -0.16 8.24
CA LYS A 34 -7.70 -0.67 7.23
C LYS A 34 -7.78 -2.20 7.09
N SER A 35 -7.99 -2.66 5.85
CA SER A 35 -7.98 -4.09 5.51
C SER A 35 -6.57 -4.56 5.14
N LEU A 36 -5.95 -5.37 6.00
CA LEU A 36 -4.67 -6.03 5.73
C LEU A 36 -4.72 -6.93 4.50
N ILE A 37 -5.83 -7.65 4.35
CA ILE A 37 -6.03 -8.61 3.24
C ILE A 37 -6.02 -7.85 1.92
N PHE A 38 -6.64 -6.68 1.87
CA PHE A 38 -6.59 -5.80 0.70
C PHE A 38 -5.16 -5.35 0.37
N LEU A 39 -4.39 -4.96 1.38
CA LEU A 39 -2.99 -4.52 1.20
C LEU A 39 -2.08 -5.64 0.68
N LEU A 40 -2.24 -6.86 1.22
CA LEU A 40 -1.53 -8.06 0.76
C LEU A 40 -1.95 -8.47 -0.65
N ALA A 41 -3.25 -8.45 -0.96
CA ALA A 41 -3.75 -8.77 -2.30
C ALA A 41 -3.17 -7.81 -3.35
N ILE A 42 -3.08 -6.52 -3.01
CA ILE A 42 -2.47 -5.53 -3.89
C ILE A 42 -0.96 -5.75 -4.03
N MET A 43 -0.21 -6.03 -2.96
CA MET A 43 1.22 -6.38 -3.09
C MET A 43 1.44 -7.55 -4.04
N ILE A 44 0.66 -8.63 -3.90
CA ILE A 44 0.74 -9.80 -4.78
C ILE A 44 0.42 -9.42 -6.23
N GLY A 45 -0.65 -8.64 -6.43
CA GLY A 45 -1.02 -8.13 -7.74
C GLY A 45 0.08 -7.27 -8.39
N TYR A 46 0.74 -6.40 -7.61
CA TYR A 46 1.84 -5.57 -8.10
C TYR A 46 3.04 -6.41 -8.52
N VAL A 47 3.42 -7.41 -7.71
CA VAL A 47 4.52 -8.33 -8.04
C VAL A 47 4.20 -9.11 -9.32
N ALA A 48 2.99 -9.67 -9.43
CA ALA A 48 2.56 -10.38 -10.63
C ALA A 48 2.57 -9.49 -11.89
N GLY A 49 2.10 -8.24 -11.77
CA GLY A 49 2.12 -7.26 -12.86
C GLY A 49 3.54 -6.88 -13.31
N ILE A 50 4.46 -6.68 -12.36
CA ILE A 50 5.88 -6.43 -12.66
C ILE A 50 6.51 -7.64 -13.34
N THR A 51 6.29 -8.85 -12.82
CA THR A 51 6.81 -10.09 -13.41
C THR A 51 6.29 -10.29 -14.83
N ALA A 52 5.00 -10.03 -15.10
CA ALA A 52 4.42 -10.12 -16.43
C ALA A 52 5.04 -9.09 -17.40
N LYS A 53 5.29 -7.86 -16.95
CA LYS A 53 5.96 -6.80 -17.74
C LYS A 53 7.40 -7.17 -18.09
N ILE A 54 8.14 -7.72 -17.14
CA ILE A 54 9.53 -8.18 -17.35
C ILE A 54 9.55 -9.38 -18.30
N ALA A 55 8.68 -10.37 -18.09
CA ALA A 55 8.58 -11.55 -18.96
C ALA A 55 8.16 -11.21 -20.40
N GLY A 56 7.33 -10.18 -20.57
CA GLY A 56 6.91 -9.68 -21.88
C GLY A 56 7.88 -8.71 -22.55
N GLY A 57 9.03 -8.38 -21.94
CA GLY A 57 10.03 -7.46 -22.48
C GLY A 57 9.59 -5.99 -22.62
N ALA A 58 8.41 -5.64 -22.12
CA ALA A 58 7.78 -4.33 -22.31
C ALA A 58 8.16 -3.34 -21.18
N ILE A 59 9.46 -3.13 -20.99
CA ILE A 59 9.99 -2.19 -20.00
C ILE A 59 9.76 -0.76 -20.50
N ASN A 60 8.71 -0.12 -19.98
CA ASN A 60 8.35 1.26 -20.27
C ASN A 60 8.50 2.13 -19.01
N TYR A 61 8.44 3.45 -19.14
CA TYR A 61 8.48 4.39 -18.00
C TYR A 61 7.42 4.09 -16.93
N VAL A 62 6.30 3.46 -17.32
CA VAL A 62 5.22 2.97 -16.44
C VAL A 62 5.74 2.04 -15.34
N LEU A 63 6.80 1.28 -15.60
CA LEU A 63 7.43 0.37 -14.64
C LEU A 63 7.99 1.13 -13.43
N ILE A 64 8.51 2.35 -13.62
CA ILE A 64 9.02 3.19 -12.52
C ILE A 64 7.86 3.59 -11.60
N ILE A 65 6.69 3.93 -12.15
CA ILE A 65 5.49 4.26 -11.38
C ILE A 65 4.97 3.03 -10.61
N TYR A 66 5.14 1.85 -11.19
CA TYR A 66 4.83 0.57 -10.55
C TYR A 66 5.72 0.30 -9.31
N ILE A 67 7.04 0.51 -9.45
CA ILE A 67 8.01 0.36 -8.35
C ILE A 67 7.75 1.39 -7.24
N PHE A 68 7.41 2.62 -7.63
CA PHE A 68 7.04 3.66 -6.68
C PHE A 68 5.80 3.27 -5.87
N ASN A 69 4.73 2.81 -6.56
CA ASN A 69 3.53 2.32 -5.91
C ASN A 69 3.81 1.18 -4.92
N LEU A 70 4.64 0.21 -5.31
CA LEU A 70 5.03 -0.91 -4.46
C LEU A 70 5.76 -0.42 -3.20
N THR A 71 6.65 0.56 -3.34
CA THR A 71 7.38 1.16 -2.20
C THR A 71 6.41 1.83 -1.22
N VAL A 72 5.47 2.64 -1.70
CA VAL A 72 4.52 3.35 -0.83
C VAL A 72 3.54 2.37 -0.16
N VAL A 73 3.05 1.36 -0.88
CA VAL A 73 2.24 0.26 -0.31
C VAL A 73 3.01 -0.48 0.79
N SER A 74 4.30 -0.74 0.58
CA SER A 74 5.15 -1.43 1.56
C SER A 74 5.32 -0.59 2.83
N ILE A 75 5.50 0.73 2.69
CA ILE A 75 5.54 1.67 3.83
C ILE A 75 4.21 1.67 4.58
N ASP A 76 3.08 1.69 3.87
CA ASP A 76 1.75 1.64 4.48
C ASP A 76 1.53 0.34 5.28
N PHE A 77 2.02 -0.77 4.73
CA PHE A 77 1.99 -2.09 5.38
C PHE A 77 2.85 -2.12 6.65
N ALA A 78 4.07 -1.58 6.59
CA ALA A 78 4.95 -1.47 7.76
C ALA A 78 4.33 -0.58 8.86
N LEU A 79 3.79 0.58 8.48
CA LEU A 79 3.10 1.49 9.40
C LEU A 79 1.87 0.85 10.05
N TYR A 80 1.14 0.02 9.30
CA TYR A 80 0.03 -0.73 9.86
C TYR A 80 0.50 -1.66 10.98
N PHE A 81 1.60 -2.39 10.79
CA PHE A 81 2.14 -3.28 11.83
C PHE A 81 2.58 -2.51 13.09
N ILE A 82 3.24 -1.37 12.91
CA ILE A 82 3.67 -0.50 14.02
C ILE A 82 2.45 0.00 14.82
N ASN A 83 1.45 0.54 14.13
CA ASN A 83 0.22 1.03 14.78
C ASN A 83 -0.55 -0.08 15.48
N LYS A 84 -0.59 -1.29 14.89
CA LYS A 84 -1.24 -2.47 15.49
C LYS A 84 -0.59 -2.88 16.81
N HIS A 85 0.73 -2.73 16.93
CA HIS A 85 1.43 -3.02 18.19
C HIS A 85 1.01 -2.03 19.28
N GLY A 86 0.98 -0.73 18.96
CA GLY A 86 0.58 0.32 19.90
C GLY A 86 -0.88 0.25 20.35
N GLU A 87 -1.81 -0.17 19.48
CA GLU A 87 -3.22 -0.37 19.85
C GLU A 87 -3.42 -1.58 20.79
N LYS A 88 -2.67 -2.67 20.57
CA LYS A 88 -2.74 -3.85 21.45
C LYS A 88 -2.31 -3.52 22.88
N GLU A 89 -1.28 -2.69 23.03
CA GLU A 89 -0.77 -2.29 24.34
C GLU A 89 -1.76 -1.38 25.09
N LYS A 90 -2.37 -0.41 24.39
CA LYS A 90 -3.43 0.44 24.95
C LYS A 90 -4.68 -0.32 25.35
N MET A 91 -5.07 -1.37 24.59
CA MET A 91 -6.19 -2.24 24.98
C MET A 91 -5.89 -3.04 26.25
N ARG A 92 -4.67 -3.58 26.39
CA ARG A 92 -4.25 -4.31 27.59
C ARG A 92 -4.26 -3.45 28.85
N MET A 93 -3.74 -2.21 28.78
CA MET A 93 -3.80 -1.28 29.92
C MET A 93 -5.25 -0.93 30.31
N ARG A 94 -6.14 -0.71 29.33
CA ARG A 94 -7.56 -0.44 29.63
C ARG A 94 -8.28 -1.61 30.29
N GLN A 95 -7.91 -2.86 29.96
CA GLN A 95 -8.45 -4.06 30.61
C GLN A 95 -7.90 -4.31 32.02
N GLN A 96 -6.77 -3.70 32.39
CA GLN A 96 -6.21 -3.81 33.76
C GLN A 96 -6.79 -2.77 34.73
N ILE A 97 -7.37 -1.68 34.22
CA ILE A 97 -7.92 -0.58 35.02
C ILE A 97 -9.46 -0.69 35.18
N ALA A 98 -10.10 -1.57 34.40
CA ALA A 98 -11.54 -1.87 34.47
C ALA A 98 -11.79 -3.16 35.25
#